data_AF-A0A3Q0JJQ4-F1
#
_entry.id   AF-A0A3Q0JJQ4-F1
#
_cell.length_a   1.000
_cell.length_b   1.000
_cell.length_c   1.000
_cell.angle_alpha   90.00
_cell.angle_beta   90.00
_cell.angle_gamma   90.00
#
_symmetry.space_group_name_H-M   'P 1'
#
loop_
_entity.id
_entity.type
_entity.pdbx_description
1 polymer ?
#
loop_
_entity_poly.entity_id
_entity_poly.type
_entity_poly.pdbx_seq_one_letter_code
_entity_poly.pdbx_strand_id
1 'polypeptide(L)'
;MVPVTVLIRDVNDNSPEFSKQVYEVSVAENAVKGTTVGKVQAFDEDTGTFGTEGIRYTGLGGSVADMLKLDPISGILTVNSDMPLFDREQAARHFVTAEARDELGYGNRNTVQIIINILDKNDNAPAFLQNKYETRLLENKMDFETPLVVEATDMDQN
;
A
#
# COMPACT_ATOMS: atom_id res chain seq x y z
N MET A 1 56.42 7.30 -29.44
CA MET A 1 55.02 6.83 -29.28
C MET A 1 54.21 8.01 -28.80
N VAL A 2 53.09 8.31 -29.47
CA VAL A 2 52.14 9.35 -29.03
C VAL A 2 50.95 8.61 -28.40
N PRO A 3 50.60 8.88 -27.13
CA PRO A 3 49.43 8.26 -26.54
C PRO A 3 48.15 8.79 -27.20
N VAL A 4 47.22 7.89 -27.53
CA VAL A 4 45.88 8.23 -28.00
C VAL A 4 44.91 7.96 -26.86
N THR A 5 44.15 8.97 -26.46
CA THR A 5 43.08 8.85 -25.47
C THR A 5 41.75 8.78 -26.20
N VAL A 6 41.01 7.70 -26.01
CA VAL A 6 39.64 7.54 -26.50
C VAL A 6 38.68 7.75 -25.34
N LEU A 7 37.77 8.72 -25.47
CA LEU A 7 36.70 8.98 -24.51
C LEU A 7 35.40 8.38 -25.06
N ILE A 8 34.86 7.38 -24.35
CA ILE A 8 33.54 6.83 -24.66
C ILE A 8 32.52 7.69 -23.94
N ARG A 9 31.55 8.22 -24.68
CA ARG A 9 30.39 8.91 -24.12
C ARG A 9 29.24 7.93 -24.01
N ASP A 10 28.62 7.98 -22.86
CA ASP A 10 27.43 7.22 -22.54
C ASP A 10 26.21 7.78 -23.29
N VAL A 11 25.27 6.89 -23.63
CA VAL A 11 23.98 7.23 -24.23
C VAL A 11 22.89 6.59 -23.38
N ASN A 12 21.70 7.19 -23.35
CA ASN A 12 20.58 6.69 -22.55
C ASN A 12 19.92 5.48 -23.24
N ASP A 13 20.58 4.32 -23.19
CA ASP A 13 20.12 3.08 -23.82
C ASP A 13 19.65 2.00 -22.81
N ASN A 14 19.82 2.27 -21.52
CA ASN A 14 19.17 1.50 -20.47
C ASN A 14 17.92 2.24 -19.95
N SER A 15 17.11 1.54 -19.18
CA SER A 15 15.92 2.12 -18.56
C SER A 15 15.88 1.71 -17.10
N PRO A 16 15.25 2.50 -16.22
CA PRO A 16 15.23 2.19 -14.80
C PRO A 16 14.63 0.80 -14.55
N GLU A 17 15.36 -0.08 -13.89
CA GLU A 17 14.89 -1.40 -13.49
C GLU A 17 14.60 -1.42 -11.99
N PHE A 18 13.39 -1.82 -11.63
CA PHE A 18 13.01 -1.97 -10.22
C PHE A 18 13.69 -3.18 -9.60
N SER A 19 14.14 -3.04 -8.35
CA SER A 19 14.82 -4.12 -7.59
C SER A 19 13.97 -5.38 -7.36
N LYS A 20 12.65 -5.28 -7.57
CA LYS A 20 11.68 -6.37 -7.48
C LYS A 20 10.68 -6.23 -8.61
N GLN A 21 10.18 -7.37 -9.10
CA GLN A 21 9.09 -7.40 -10.08
C GLN A 21 7.74 -6.98 -9.49
N VAL A 22 7.54 -7.24 -8.19
CA VAL A 22 6.35 -6.85 -7.42
C VAL A 22 6.79 -6.46 -6.02
N TYR A 23 6.22 -5.36 -5.49
CA TYR A 23 6.41 -4.94 -4.11
C TYR A 23 5.16 -5.27 -3.31
N GLU A 24 5.29 -6.11 -2.31
CA GLU A 24 4.21 -6.38 -1.36
C GLU A 24 4.49 -5.63 -0.06
N VAL A 25 3.52 -4.83 0.37
CA VAL A 25 3.59 -3.96 1.54
C VAL A 25 2.31 -4.07 2.34
N SER A 26 2.37 -3.71 3.61
CA SER A 26 1.21 -3.75 4.50
C SER A 26 1.05 -2.43 5.22
N VAL A 27 -0.19 -1.97 5.37
CA VAL A 27 -0.52 -0.75 6.10
C VAL A 27 -1.72 -1.04 6.99
N ALA A 28 -1.71 -0.49 8.21
CA ALA A 28 -2.88 -0.57 9.09
C ALA A 28 -4.07 0.13 8.44
N GLU A 29 -5.26 -0.43 8.65
CA GLU A 29 -6.47 0.33 8.39
C GLU A 29 -6.48 1.62 9.22
N ASN A 30 -7.19 2.64 8.72
CA ASN A 30 -7.24 3.96 9.34
C ASN A 30 -5.86 4.66 9.49
N ALA A 31 -4.85 4.25 8.72
CA ALA A 31 -3.54 4.91 8.73
C ALA A 31 -3.63 6.41 8.39
N VAL A 32 -3.04 7.23 9.26
CA VAL A 32 -3.04 8.69 9.11
C VAL A 32 -2.09 9.15 8.02
N LYS A 33 -2.33 10.36 7.51
CA LYS A 33 -1.44 11.05 6.57
C LYS A 33 0.01 11.08 7.06
N GLY A 34 0.93 10.81 6.16
CA GLY A 34 2.37 10.74 6.44
C GLY A 34 2.84 9.37 6.93
N THR A 35 1.94 8.42 7.20
CA THR A 35 2.32 7.03 7.49
C THR A 35 3.09 6.44 6.30
N THR A 36 4.28 5.89 6.57
CA THR A 36 5.06 5.17 5.57
C THR A 36 4.42 3.81 5.29
N VAL A 37 4.02 3.59 4.05
CA VAL A 37 3.45 2.33 3.56
C VAL A 37 4.57 1.39 3.13
N GLY A 38 5.61 1.93 2.48
CA GLY A 38 6.73 1.14 2.02
C GLY A 38 7.73 1.95 1.20
N LYS A 39 8.62 1.26 0.51
CA LYS A 39 9.64 1.86 -0.35
C LYS A 39 9.84 1.02 -1.60
N VAL A 40 9.87 1.70 -2.75
CA VAL A 40 10.32 1.12 -4.02
C VAL A 40 11.73 1.61 -4.34
N GLN A 41 12.46 0.79 -5.09
CA GLN A 41 13.80 1.12 -5.55
C GLN A 41 13.99 0.70 -6.99
N ALA A 42 14.54 1.59 -7.82
CA ALA A 42 14.98 1.33 -9.17
C ALA A 42 16.47 1.66 -9.36
N PHE A 43 17.09 1.03 -10.34
CA PHE A 43 18.49 1.16 -10.73
C PHE A 43 18.59 1.27 -12.24
N ASP A 44 19.58 2.01 -12.71
CA ASP A 44 19.88 2.16 -14.13
C ASP A 44 21.41 2.07 -14.31
N GLU A 45 21.83 1.27 -15.29
CA GLU A 45 23.23 0.92 -15.56
C GLU A 45 23.99 2.01 -16.34
N ASP A 46 23.26 3.02 -16.85
CA ASP A 46 23.86 4.19 -17.48
C ASP A 46 24.59 5.09 -16.45
N THR A 47 25.19 6.17 -16.93
CA THR A 47 26.00 7.09 -16.12
C THR A 47 25.32 8.45 -15.91
N GLY A 48 25.63 9.09 -14.78
CA GLY A 48 25.11 10.42 -14.45
C GLY A 48 23.58 10.48 -14.46
N THR A 49 23.00 11.42 -15.20
CA THR A 49 21.55 11.60 -15.27
C THR A 49 20.82 10.55 -16.10
N PHE A 50 21.51 9.78 -16.94
CA PHE A 50 20.89 8.62 -17.60
C PHE A 50 20.86 7.42 -16.66
N GLY A 51 21.86 7.32 -15.78
CA GLY A 51 21.95 6.27 -14.77
C GLY A 51 21.11 6.46 -13.52
N THR A 52 21.42 5.63 -12.52
CA THR A 52 20.72 5.57 -11.23
C THR A 52 20.59 6.95 -10.52
N GLU A 53 21.56 7.87 -10.70
CA GLU A 53 21.51 9.21 -10.10
C GLU A 53 20.41 10.10 -10.68
N GLY A 54 20.03 9.83 -11.94
CA GLY A 54 18.97 10.51 -12.68
C GLY A 54 17.56 10.02 -12.36
N ILE A 55 17.41 8.89 -11.69
CA ILE A 55 16.09 8.27 -11.48
C ILE A 55 15.18 9.17 -10.65
N ARG A 56 13.96 9.38 -11.14
CA ARG A 56 12.85 10.00 -10.42
C ARG A 56 11.62 9.13 -10.47
N TYR A 57 10.95 8.99 -9.34
CA TYR A 57 9.64 8.35 -9.27
C TYR A 57 8.57 9.37 -9.65
N THR A 58 7.95 9.19 -10.81
CA THR A 58 7.15 10.23 -11.48
C THR A 58 5.66 10.05 -11.33
N GLY A 59 5.18 8.86 -10.95
CA GLY A 59 3.75 8.62 -10.90
C GLY A 59 3.35 7.40 -10.09
N LEU A 60 2.10 7.46 -9.64
CA LEU A 60 1.33 6.34 -9.13
C LEU A 60 0.07 6.20 -9.97
N GLY A 61 -0.35 4.97 -10.25
CA GLY A 61 -1.60 4.64 -10.91
C GLY A 61 -2.32 3.51 -10.17
N GLY A 62 -3.63 3.41 -10.32
CA GLY A 62 -4.46 2.39 -9.66
C GLY A 62 -5.53 3.00 -8.75
N SER A 63 -6.27 2.13 -8.06
CA SER A 63 -7.52 2.49 -7.36
C SER A 63 -7.34 3.47 -6.20
N VAL A 64 -6.16 3.47 -5.57
CA VAL A 64 -5.85 4.30 -4.39
C VAL A 64 -4.66 5.24 -4.64
N ALA A 65 -4.29 5.45 -5.91
CA ALA A 65 -3.13 6.28 -6.27
C ALA A 65 -3.24 7.71 -5.72
N ASP A 66 -4.42 8.32 -5.81
CA ASP A 66 -4.68 9.68 -5.31
C ASP A 66 -4.55 9.80 -3.78
N MET A 67 -4.70 8.68 -3.07
CA MET A 67 -4.61 8.61 -1.61
C MET A 67 -3.17 8.40 -1.11
N LEU A 68 -2.24 8.18 -2.03
CA LEU A 68 -0.85 7.87 -1.76
C LEU A 68 0.05 8.96 -2.34
N LYS A 69 1.26 9.04 -1.78
CA LYS A 69 2.32 9.90 -2.28
C LYS A 69 3.59 9.11 -2.34
N LEU A 70 4.19 9.06 -3.53
CA LEU A 70 5.51 8.51 -3.76
C LEU A 70 6.52 9.65 -3.80
N ASP A 71 7.53 9.59 -2.94
CA ASP A 71 8.61 10.56 -2.95
C ASP A 71 9.48 10.39 -4.20
N PRO A 72 9.70 11.47 -5.00
CA PRO A 72 10.31 11.37 -6.31
C PRO A 72 11.80 11.01 -6.27
N ILE A 73 12.47 11.08 -5.12
CA ILE A 73 13.91 10.80 -5.00
C ILE A 73 14.13 9.53 -4.18
N SER A 74 13.54 9.44 -3.00
CA SER A 74 13.75 8.33 -2.07
C SER A 74 12.93 7.09 -2.41
N GLY A 75 11.87 7.21 -3.20
CA GLY A 75 10.96 6.09 -3.50
C GLY A 75 10.11 5.66 -2.31
N ILE A 76 10.02 6.48 -1.26
CA ILE A 76 9.18 6.20 -0.09
C ILE A 76 7.72 6.47 -0.45
N LEU A 77 6.89 5.47 -0.24
CA LEU A 77 5.44 5.53 -0.40
C LEU A 77 4.80 5.89 0.95
N THR A 78 4.00 6.95 0.95
CA THR A 78 3.32 7.47 2.15
C THR A 78 1.83 7.67 1.90
N VAL A 79 1.04 7.63 2.97
CA VAL A 79 -0.38 8.01 2.93
C VAL A 79 -0.50 9.53 2.77
N ASN A 80 -1.32 9.98 1.82
CA ASN A 80 -1.55 11.39 1.51
C ASN A 80 -2.96 11.89 1.87
N SER A 81 -3.85 11.00 2.30
CA SER A 81 -5.23 11.34 2.69
C SER A 81 -5.33 11.76 4.16
N ASP A 82 -6.10 12.81 4.43
CA ASP A 82 -6.49 13.25 5.78
C ASP A 82 -7.71 12.48 6.34
N MET A 83 -8.38 11.69 5.49
CA MET A 83 -9.50 10.81 5.88
C MET A 83 -9.02 9.36 5.99
N PRO A 84 -9.49 8.58 6.99
CA PRO A 84 -9.32 7.14 7.00
C PRO A 84 -10.05 6.52 5.81
N LEU A 85 -9.29 5.97 4.86
CA LEU A 85 -9.83 5.42 3.60
C LEU A 85 -9.36 3.99 3.33
N PHE A 86 -8.37 3.50 4.08
CA PHE A 86 -8.06 2.08 4.10
C PHE A 86 -9.02 1.45 5.10
N ASP A 87 -10.12 0.95 4.57
CA ASP A 87 -11.13 0.16 5.27
C ASP A 87 -10.98 -1.28 4.77
N ARG A 88 -10.58 -2.18 5.67
CA ARG A 88 -10.30 -3.56 5.31
C ARG A 88 -11.58 -4.29 4.89
N GLU A 89 -12.71 -3.98 5.51
CA GLU A 89 -14.04 -4.54 5.20
C GLU A 89 -14.50 -4.13 3.81
N GLN A 90 -14.06 -2.97 3.31
CA GLN A 90 -14.26 -2.58 1.92
C GLN A 90 -13.31 -3.30 0.96
N ALA A 91 -12.01 -3.33 1.27
CA ALA A 91 -11.01 -4.01 0.46
C ALA A 91 -9.75 -4.38 1.24
N ALA A 92 -9.51 -5.68 1.42
CA ALA A 92 -8.30 -6.19 2.08
C ALA A 92 -7.00 -5.95 1.27
N ARG A 93 -7.10 -5.68 -0.04
CA ARG A 93 -5.94 -5.48 -0.93
C ARG A 93 -6.18 -4.40 -1.97
N HIS A 94 -5.17 -3.57 -2.19
CA HIS A 94 -5.13 -2.63 -3.30
C HIS A 94 -3.92 -2.86 -4.20
N PHE A 95 -4.12 -2.63 -5.49
CA PHE A 95 -3.09 -2.73 -6.51
C PHE A 95 -2.76 -1.34 -7.04
N VAL A 96 -1.50 -0.97 -6.89
CA VAL A 96 -0.96 0.32 -7.32
C VAL A 96 0.19 0.06 -8.28
N THR A 97 0.39 0.92 -9.26
CA THR A 97 1.53 0.88 -10.17
C THR A 97 2.38 2.11 -9.93
N ALA A 98 3.67 1.94 -9.69
CA ALA A 98 4.63 3.05 -9.61
C ALA A 98 5.37 3.20 -10.94
N GLU A 99 5.67 4.44 -11.35
CA GLU A 99 6.51 4.77 -12.50
C GLU A 99 7.83 5.37 -12.02
N ALA A 100 8.94 4.89 -12.60
CA ALA A 100 10.26 5.49 -12.44
C ALA A 100 10.80 5.88 -13.82
N ARG A 101 11.52 7.00 -13.86
CA ARG A 101 12.15 7.55 -15.06
C ARG A 101 13.56 8.02 -14.80
N ASP A 102 14.48 7.79 -15.73
CA ASP A 102 15.79 8.42 -15.72
C ASP A 102 15.71 9.88 -16.23
N GLU A 103 16.87 10.49 -16.48
CA GLU A 103 17.03 11.86 -16.98
C GLU A 103 16.25 12.87 -16.15
N LEU A 104 16.32 12.71 -14.81
CA LEU A 104 15.62 13.55 -13.84
C LEU A 104 14.10 13.55 -14.01
N GLY A 105 13.53 12.46 -14.54
CA GLY A 105 12.10 12.27 -14.72
C GLY A 105 11.61 12.50 -16.15
N TYR A 106 12.49 12.76 -17.11
CA TYR A 106 12.13 13.12 -18.49
C TYR A 106 12.50 12.07 -19.54
N GLY A 107 13.33 11.08 -19.18
CA GLY A 107 13.87 10.12 -20.13
C GLY A 107 13.10 8.81 -20.18
N ASN A 108 13.82 7.68 -20.26
CA ASN A 108 13.21 6.37 -20.37
C ASN A 108 12.44 6.05 -19.08
N ARG A 109 11.47 5.14 -19.19
CA ARG A 109 10.54 4.84 -18.11
C ARG A 109 10.36 3.35 -17.92
N ASN A 110 10.08 2.98 -16.68
CA ASN A 110 9.58 1.66 -16.34
C ASN A 110 8.52 1.76 -15.25
N THR A 111 7.71 0.71 -15.12
CA THR A 111 6.66 0.62 -14.12
C THR A 111 6.73 -0.69 -13.34
N VAL A 112 6.26 -0.66 -12.09
CA VAL A 112 6.19 -1.84 -11.22
C VAL A 112 4.89 -1.88 -10.45
N GLN A 113 4.39 -3.10 -10.19
CA GLN A 113 3.21 -3.30 -9.35
C GLN A 113 3.58 -3.30 -7.86
N ILE A 114 2.75 -2.61 -7.08
CA ILE A 114 2.76 -2.58 -5.62
C ILE A 114 1.42 -3.15 -5.14
N ILE A 115 1.49 -4.20 -4.33
CA ILE A 115 0.36 -4.82 -3.65
C ILE A 115 0.35 -4.31 -2.22
N ILE A 116 -0.72 -3.60 -1.84
CA ILE A 116 -0.91 -3.05 -0.51
C ILE A 116 -1.93 -3.93 0.21
N ASN A 117 -1.49 -4.64 1.25
CA ASN A 117 -2.36 -5.39 2.15
C ASN A 117 -2.83 -4.47 3.29
N ILE A 118 -4.12 -4.45 3.54
CA ILE A 118 -4.68 -3.73 4.68
C ILE A 118 -4.68 -4.67 5.89
N LEU A 119 -3.97 -4.27 6.94
CA LEU A 119 -3.93 -5.01 8.19
C LEU A 119 -5.18 -4.67 9.00
N ASP A 120 -5.87 -5.72 9.42
CA ASP A 120 -6.98 -5.67 10.36
C ASP A 120 -6.50 -5.15 11.72
N LYS A 121 -7.28 -4.25 12.27
CA LYS A 121 -7.21 -3.75 13.62
C LYS A 121 -8.62 -3.92 14.17
N ASN A 122 -8.74 -4.66 15.26
CA ASN A 122 -10.04 -4.83 15.93
C ASN A 122 -10.65 -3.48 16.34
N ASP A 123 -11.50 -2.92 15.48
CA ASP A 123 -12.14 -1.62 15.64
C ASP A 123 -13.63 -1.67 15.31
N ASN A 124 -14.17 -2.83 14.90
CA ASN A 124 -15.60 -3.10 14.92
C ASN A 124 -16.00 -3.80 16.21
N ALA A 125 -16.50 -3.01 17.18
CA ALA A 125 -17.09 -3.60 18.38
C ALA A 125 -18.26 -4.54 18.00
N PRO A 126 -18.38 -5.72 18.64
CA PRO A 126 -19.48 -6.65 18.37
C PRO A 126 -20.83 -5.96 18.48
N ALA A 127 -21.61 -6.00 17.40
CA ALA A 127 -22.94 -5.42 17.36
C ALA A 127 -24.00 -6.49 17.63
N PHE A 128 -24.86 -6.23 18.62
CA PHE A 128 -26.03 -7.07 18.85
C PHE A 128 -27.10 -6.83 17.77
N LEU A 129 -27.77 -7.90 17.33
CA LEU A 129 -28.87 -7.81 16.35
C LEU A 129 -30.07 -6.97 16.81
N GLN A 130 -30.24 -6.81 18.13
CA GLN A 130 -31.35 -6.07 18.74
C GLN A 130 -30.85 -5.14 19.85
N ASN A 131 -31.46 -3.97 19.97
CA ASN A 131 -31.18 -3.00 21.04
C ASN A 131 -31.71 -3.45 22.42
N LYS A 132 -32.58 -4.47 22.46
CA LYS A 132 -33.17 -5.01 23.68
C LYS A 132 -33.61 -6.45 23.45
N TYR A 133 -33.23 -7.33 24.35
CA TYR A 133 -33.70 -8.71 24.40
C TYR A 133 -34.50 -8.91 25.68
N GLU A 134 -35.71 -9.47 25.57
CA GLU A 134 -36.57 -9.79 26.71
C GLU A 134 -37.02 -11.25 26.61
N THR A 135 -37.03 -11.95 27.75
CA THR A 135 -37.63 -13.28 27.86
C THR A 135 -38.47 -13.36 29.14
N ARG A 136 -39.37 -14.33 29.21
CA ARG A 136 -40.23 -14.58 30.39
C ARG A 136 -39.99 -16.00 30.88
N LEU A 137 -39.76 -16.12 32.18
CA LEU A 137 -39.52 -17.39 32.85
C LEU A 137 -40.70 -17.73 33.77
N LEU A 138 -41.09 -19.01 33.77
CA LEU A 138 -42.06 -19.54 34.72
C LEU A 138 -41.34 -20.00 35.99
N GLU A 139 -41.83 -19.56 37.14
CA GLU A 139 -41.21 -19.81 38.46
C GLU A 139 -41.09 -21.31 38.84
N ASN A 140 -41.86 -22.19 38.20
CA ASN A 140 -41.97 -23.61 38.53
C ASN A 140 -41.26 -24.56 37.55
N LYS A 141 -40.40 -24.05 36.66
CA LYS A 141 -39.63 -24.91 35.74
C LYS A 141 -38.45 -25.57 36.46
N MET A 142 -38.37 -26.91 36.39
CA MET A 142 -37.33 -27.72 37.05
C MET A 142 -36.08 -27.97 36.19
N ASP A 143 -36.16 -27.72 34.87
CA ASP A 143 -35.04 -27.90 33.94
C ASP A 143 -34.43 -26.54 33.56
N PHE A 144 -33.10 -26.43 33.67
CA PHE A 144 -32.34 -25.26 33.20
C PHE A 144 -32.30 -25.25 31.66
N GLU A 145 -33.36 -24.72 31.03
CA GLU A 145 -33.30 -24.33 29.61
C GLU A 145 -32.70 -22.92 29.51
N THR A 146 -31.75 -22.72 28.60
CA THR A 146 -31.18 -21.41 28.28
C THR A 146 -32.27 -20.51 27.67
N PRO A 147 -32.88 -19.60 28.45
CA PRO A 147 -34.16 -18.99 28.09
C PRO A 147 -34.02 -17.80 27.14
N LEU A 148 -32.78 -17.41 26.87
CA LEU A 148 -32.41 -16.38 25.93
C LEU A 148 -31.00 -16.68 25.44
N VAL A 149 -30.84 -16.77 24.13
CA VAL A 149 -29.55 -16.76 23.44
C VAL A 149 -29.52 -15.46 22.65
N VAL A 150 -28.46 -14.69 22.82
CA VAL A 150 -28.22 -13.47 22.05
C VAL A 150 -27.06 -13.72 21.11
N GLU A 151 -27.16 -13.13 19.93
CA GLU A 151 -26.12 -13.20 18.91
C GLU A 151 -25.60 -11.79 18.64
N ALA A 152 -24.28 -11.70 18.50
CA ALA A 152 -23.59 -10.49 18.11
C ALA A 152 -22.72 -10.82 16.90
N THR A 153 -22.69 -9.90 15.94
CA THR A 153 -21.82 -9.99 14.77
C THR A 153 -20.66 -9.04 14.95
N ASP A 154 -19.46 -9.54 14.71
CA ASP A 154 -18.22 -8.79 14.66
C ASP A 154 -17.70 -8.89 13.22
N MET A 155 -17.33 -7.76 12.61
CA MET A 155 -16.84 -7.73 11.23
C MET A 155 -15.32 -7.90 11.14
N ASP A 156 -14.61 -7.83 12.27
CA ASP A 156 -13.17 -8.04 12.33
C ASP A 156 -12.85 -9.53 12.09
N GLN A 157 -11.74 -9.82 11.40
CA GLN A 157 -11.20 -11.19 11.35
C GLN A 157 -10.13 -11.38 12.41
N ASN A 158 -10.34 -12.37 13.28
CA ASN A 158 -9.32 -12.89 14.19
C ASN A 158 -8.23 -13.71 13.50
#